data_AF-A0A6I3W6A5-F1
#
_entry.id   AF-A0A6I3W6A5-F1
#
_cell.length_a   1.000
_cell.length_b   1.000
_cell.length_c   1.000
_cell.angle_alpha   90.00
_cell.angle_beta   90.00
_cell.angle_gamma   90.00
#
_symmetry.space_group_name_H-M   'P 1'
#
loop_
_entity.id
_entity.type
_entity.pdbx_description
1 polymer ?
#
loop_
_entity_poly.entity_id
_entity_poly.type
_entity_poly.pdbx_seq_one_letter_code
_entity_poly.pdbx_strand_id
1 'polypeptide(L)'
;MTRIFKLSENIYQAVDSVLRHGYAALEGTESSAVPYAKKVLNALSVYPEVSAITSFRLTAKQGYLYFVYDTNKLKHEKVISLIDAVDLRS
;
A
#
# COMPACT_ATOMS: atom_id res chain seq x y z
N MET A 1 -7.81 8.65 4.18
CA MET A 1 -8.86 8.32 3.19
C MET A 1 -8.32 7.19 2.33
N THR A 2 -9.07 6.11 2.18
CA THR A 2 -8.59 4.93 1.47
C THR A 2 -8.85 5.06 -0.04
N ARG A 3 -7.77 5.15 -0.81
CA ARG A 3 -7.79 5.19 -2.28
C ARG A 3 -6.55 4.50 -2.83
N ILE A 4 -6.53 4.29 -4.14
CA ILE A 4 -5.34 3.82 -4.85
C ILE A 4 -4.43 5.03 -5.10
N PHE A 5 -3.16 4.92 -4.73
CA PHE A 5 -2.13 5.93 -4.96
C PHE A 5 -1.47 5.70 -6.32
N LYS A 6 -1.38 6.78 -7.09
CA LYS A 6 -0.75 6.78 -8.40
C LYS A 6 0.76 6.86 -8.29
N LEU A 7 1.47 6.26 -9.24
CA LEU A 7 2.94 6.26 -9.23
C LEU A 7 3.55 7.64 -9.50
N SER A 8 2.78 8.54 -10.10
CA SER A 8 3.13 9.95 -10.28
C SER A 8 2.93 10.81 -9.03
N GLU A 9 2.24 10.29 -8.01
CA GLU A 9 2.01 11.03 -6.77
C GLU A 9 3.25 11.00 -5.86
N ASN A 10 3.26 11.91 -4.90
CA ASN A 10 4.31 11.95 -3.91
C ASN A 10 4.16 10.77 -2.93
N ILE A 11 5.26 10.04 -2.70
CA ILE A 11 5.34 8.90 -1.78
C ILE A 11 4.84 9.21 -0.37
N TYR A 12 4.95 10.47 0.10
CA TYR A 12 4.56 10.85 1.45
C TYR A 12 3.06 10.72 1.69
N GLN A 13 2.22 10.75 0.65
CA GLN A 13 0.79 10.49 0.79
C GLN A 13 0.52 9.01 1.11
N ALA A 14 1.27 8.10 0.50
CA ALA A 14 1.20 6.67 0.81
C ALA A 14 1.77 6.38 2.20
N VAL A 15 2.88 7.05 2.58
CA VAL A 15 3.47 6.97 3.93
C VAL A 15 2.44 7.39 4.99
N ASP A 16 1.81 8.56 4.81
CA ASP A 16 0.79 9.07 5.74
C ASP A 16 -0.42 8.12 5.86
N SER A 17 -0.82 7.47 4.75
CA SER A 17 -1.85 6.44 4.78
C SER A 17 -1.43 5.22 5.61
N VAL A 18 -0.19 4.75 5.50
CA VAL A 18 0.31 3.64 6.34
C VAL A 18 0.36 4.05 7.81
N LEU A 19 0.83 5.26 8.12
CA LEU A 19 0.88 5.76 9.49
C LEU A 19 -0.52 5.88 10.12
N ARG A 20 -1.50 6.42 9.39
CA ARG A 20 -2.85 6.65 9.93
C ARG A 20 -3.77 5.45 9.86
N HIS A 21 -3.68 4.65 8.81
CA HIS A 21 -4.64 3.60 8.50
C HIS A 21 -4.04 2.19 8.49
N GLY A 22 -2.71 2.08 8.59
CA GLY A 22 -1.99 0.80 8.61
C GLY A 22 -1.68 0.24 7.22
N TYR A 23 -2.11 0.88 6.12
CA TYR A 23 -1.82 0.43 4.76
C TYR A 23 -1.94 1.53 3.70
N ALA A 24 -1.39 1.26 2.52
CA ALA A 24 -1.55 2.05 1.30
C ALA A 24 -1.65 1.12 0.08
N ALA A 25 -2.65 1.35 -0.78
CA ALA A 25 -2.81 0.65 -2.06
C ALA A 25 -2.12 1.45 -3.18
N LEU A 26 -1.36 0.78 -4.03
CA LEU A 26 -0.53 1.37 -5.07
C LEU A 26 -0.96 0.84 -6.44
N GLU A 27 -1.14 1.75 -7.40
CA GLU A 27 -1.39 1.35 -8.78
C GLU A 27 -0.11 0.88 -9.47
N GLY A 28 -0.27 0.11 -10.54
CA GLY A 28 0.79 -0.17 -11.49
C GLY A 28 1.24 -1.63 -11.50
N THR A 29 2.15 -1.90 -12.43
CA THR A 29 2.74 -3.22 -12.65
C THR A 29 3.92 -3.47 -11.71
N GLU A 30 4.38 -4.70 -11.62
CA GLU A 30 5.56 -5.07 -10.81
C GLU A 30 6.76 -4.14 -11.03
N SER A 31 7.10 -3.87 -12.30
CA SER A 31 8.26 -3.06 -12.68
C SER A 31 8.20 -1.61 -12.20
N SER A 32 7.00 -1.10 -11.90
CA SER A 32 6.75 0.31 -11.58
C SER A 32 6.29 0.50 -10.13
N ALA A 33 5.43 -0.38 -9.64
CA ALA A 33 4.93 -0.38 -8.27
C ALA A 33 5.97 -0.86 -7.25
N VAL A 34 6.81 -1.86 -7.55
CA VAL A 34 7.82 -2.34 -6.60
C VAL A 34 8.85 -1.27 -6.25
N PRO A 35 9.44 -0.51 -7.21
CA PRO A 35 10.33 0.61 -6.89
C PRO A 35 9.65 1.70 -6.05
N TYR A 36 8.39 2.03 -6.35
CA TYR A 36 7.63 3.00 -5.57
C TYR A 36 7.38 2.51 -4.13
N ALA A 37 6.95 1.25 -3.99
CA ALA A 37 6.74 0.63 -2.70
C ALA A 37 8.02 0.57 -1.84
N LYS A 38 9.18 0.30 -2.47
CA LYS A 38 10.49 0.38 -1.79
C LYS A 38 10.80 1.79 -1.29
N LYS A 39 10.47 2.84 -2.05
CA LYS A 39 10.63 4.23 -1.57
C LYS A 39 9.74 4.51 -0.36
N VAL A 40 8.50 4.01 -0.37
CA VAL A 40 7.58 4.13 0.77
C VAL A 40 8.11 3.38 1.99
N LEU A 41 8.61 2.14 1.83
CA LEU A 41 9.24 1.37 2.91
C LEU A 41 10.45 2.10 3.50
N ASN A 42 11.34 2.63 2.66
CA ASN A 42 12.49 3.39 3.11
C ASN A 42 12.07 4.63 3.91
N ALA A 43 11.03 5.33 3.46
CA ALA A 43 10.49 6.49 4.18
C ALA A 43 9.81 6.11 5.51
N LEU A 44 9.28 4.89 5.63
CA LEU A 44 8.69 4.38 6.87
C LEU A 44 9.75 3.89 7.87
N SER A 45 10.98 3.60 7.42
CA SER A 45 12.03 3.05 8.28
C SER A 45 12.48 3.98 9.42
N VAL A 46 12.18 5.28 9.33
CA VAL A 46 12.48 6.26 10.38
C VAL A 46 11.50 6.19 11.56
N TYR A 47 10.38 5.47 11.41
CA TYR A 47 9.36 5.28 12.46
C TYR A 47 9.58 3.91 13.12
N PRO A 48 10.23 3.85 14.30
CA PRO A 48 10.59 2.57 14.94
C PRO A 48 9.38 1.72 15.34
N GLU A 49 8.21 2.34 15.50
CA GLU A 49 6.95 1.66 15.83
C GLU A 49 6.26 0.99 14.63
N VAL A 50 6.73 1.24 13.41
CA VAL A 50 6.13 0.73 12.17
C VAL A 50 6.91 -0.47 11.64
N SER A 51 6.23 -1.61 11.52
CA SER A 51 6.81 -2.81 10.90
C SER A 51 6.19 -3.01 9.52
N ALA A 52 6.65 -2.21 8.55
CA ALA A 52 6.06 -2.17 7.21
C ALA A 52 6.63 -3.23 6.27
N ILE A 53 5.74 -3.90 5.53
CA ILE A 53 6.10 -4.82 4.45
C ILE A 53 5.25 -4.56 3.21
N THR A 54 5.68 -5.12 2.08
CA THR A 54 4.98 -5.02 0.80
C THR A 54 4.41 -6.35 0.37
N SER A 55 3.26 -6.31 -0.30
CA SER A 55 2.68 -7.46 -0.99
C SER A 55 1.89 -6.99 -2.20
N PHE A 56 1.29 -7.93 -2.92
CA PHE A 56 0.44 -7.65 -4.07
C PHE A 56 -0.74 -8.61 -4.10
N ARG A 57 -1.78 -8.22 -4.82
CA ARG A 57 -2.97 -9.03 -5.03
C ARG A 57 -3.49 -8.85 -6.45
N LEU A 58 -3.93 -9.95 -7.04
CA LEU A 58 -4.76 -9.91 -8.25
C LEU A 58 -6.19 -9.55 -7.83
N THR A 59 -6.72 -8.50 -8.42
CA THR A 59 -7.98 -7.82 -8.12
C THR A 59 -8.87 -7.81 -9.35
N ALA A 60 -10.16 -7.53 -9.17
CA ALA A 60 -11.14 -7.70 -10.23
C ALA A 60 -11.12 -6.56 -11.25
N LYS A 61 -10.93 -5.32 -10.81
CA LYS A 61 -10.94 -4.14 -11.69
C LYS A 61 -9.56 -3.72 -12.15
N GLN A 62 -8.61 -3.62 -11.24
CA GLN A 62 -7.28 -3.04 -11.55
C GLN A 62 -6.26 -4.09 -12.01
N GLY A 63 -6.63 -5.38 -12.05
CA GLY A 63 -5.69 -6.46 -12.33
C GLY A 63 -4.75 -6.64 -11.16
N TYR A 64 -3.57 -6.01 -11.15
CA TYR A 64 -2.63 -6.12 -10.02
C TYR A 64 -2.66 -4.85 -9.16
N LEU A 65 -2.88 -5.01 -7.85
CA LEU A 65 -2.64 -3.96 -6.87
C LEU A 65 -1.50 -4.36 -5.94
N TYR A 66 -0.52 -3.48 -5.85
CA TYR A 66 0.54 -3.56 -4.86
C TYR A 66 0.11 -2.79 -3.61
N PHE A 67 0.61 -3.19 -2.46
CA PHE A 67 0.32 -2.47 -1.23
C PHE A 67 1.44 -2.58 -0.23
N VAL A 68 1.59 -1.51 0.55
CA VAL A 68 2.46 -1.44 1.72
C VAL A 68 1.56 -1.46 2.95
N TYR A 69 1.89 -2.24 3.97
CA TYR A 69 1.12 -2.26 5.20
C TYR A 69 1.99 -2.51 6.43
N ASP A 70 1.53 -1.99 7.56
CA ASP A 70 2.14 -2.13 8.88
C ASP A 70 1.63 -3.41 9.56
N THR A 71 2.52 -4.37 9.74
CA THR A 71 2.24 -5.67 10.36
C THR A 71 1.92 -5.57 11.85
N ASN A 72 2.31 -4.47 12.51
CA ASN A 72 1.93 -4.22 13.90
C ASN A 72 0.45 -3.83 14.03
N LYS A 73 -0.13 -3.23 12.97
CA LYS A 73 -1.52 -2.74 12.96
C LYS A 73 -2.48 -3.68 12.27
N LEU A 74 -2.06 -4.33 11.18
CA LEU A 74 -2.93 -5.13 10.34
C LEU A 74 -2.32 -6.50 10.01
N LYS A 75 -3.14 -7.54 10.12
CA LYS A 75 -2.83 -8.86 9.56
C LYS A 75 -3.00 -8.84 8.05
N HIS A 76 -2.18 -9.64 7.35
CA HIS A 76 -2.22 -9.74 5.90
C HIS A 76 -3.62 -10.00 5.32
N GLU A 77 -4.36 -10.95 5.92
CA GLU A 77 -5.74 -11.30 5.54
C GLU A 77 -6.69 -10.09 5.61
N LYS A 78 -6.52 -9.24 6.62
CA LYS A 78 -7.34 -8.04 6.78
C LYS A 78 -7.00 -7.00 5.71
N VAL A 79 -5.72 -6.84 5.39
CA VAL A 79 -5.27 -5.92 4.34
C VAL A 79 -5.81 -6.37 2.99
N ILE A 80 -5.78 -7.67 2.70
CA ILE A 80 -6.39 -8.26 1.51
C ILE A 80 -7.85 -7.81 1.33
N SER A 81 -8.69 -7.95 2.37
CA SER A 81 -10.10 -7.54 2.28
C SER A 81 -10.26 -6.03 2.06
N LEU A 82 -9.33 -5.23 2.59
CA LEU A 82 -9.32 -3.79 2.40
C LEU A 82 -8.91 -3.41 0.97
N ILE A 83 -7.92 -4.09 0.38
CA ILE A 83 -7.51 -3.89 -1.00
C ILE A 83 -8.63 -4.24 -1.96
N ASP A 84 -9.35 -5.35 -1.74
CA ASP A 84 -10.52 -5.71 -2.54
C ASP A 84 -11.63 -4.65 -2.43
N ALA A 85 -11.88 -4.13 -1.23
CA ALA A 85 -12.88 -3.08 -1.03
C ALA A 85 -12.49 -1.76 -1.74
N VAL A 86 -11.20 -1.44 -1.81
CA VAL A 86 -10.68 -0.27 -2.53
C VAL A 86 -10.79 -0.45 -4.03
N ASP A 87 -10.42 -1.63 -4.54
CA ASP A 87 -10.56 -1.99 -5.96
C ASP A 87 -12.00 -1.82 -6.43
N LEU A 88 -12.97 -2.36 -5.67
CA LEU A 88 -14.40 -2.26 -6.01
C LEU A 88 -14.93 -0.83 -6.05
N ARG A 89 -14.39 0.08 -5.22
CA ARG A 89 -14.83 1.48 -5.09
C ARG A 89 -14.13 2.45 -6.04
N SER A 90 -13.02 2.03 -6.64
CA SER A 90 -12.26 2.81 -7.62
C SER A 90 -12.86 2.67 -9.02
#